data_AF-A0A2N6AC84-F1
#
_entry.id   AF-A0A2N6AC84-F1
#
_cell.length_a   1.000
_cell.length_b   1.000
_cell.length_c   1.000
_cell.angle_alpha   90.00
_cell.angle_beta   90.00
_cell.angle_gamma   90.00
#
_symmetry.space_group_name_H-M   'P 1'
#
loop_
_entity.id
_entity.type
_entity.pdbx_description
1 polymer ?
#
loop_
_entity_poly.entity_id
_entity_poly.type
_entity_poly.pdbx_seq_one_letter_code
_entity_poly.pdbx_strand_id
1 'polypeptide(L)'
;MARKYRRKSSRLDPTLSRGIIAVLLAVLAAIIILSFFDKAGFVGTMLDEYILSFLFGSIRYFAPAIILILSWFLIRDIDYNYRPTHGIGALLFFLSLSSVMHLGFETDDMLRQALEGHGGGIFGMLAWPMKEYLGAVAGYIIL
;
A
#
# COMPACT_ATOMS: atom_id res chain seq x y z
N MET A 1 -11.90 36.01 -23.22
CA MET A 1 -12.89 35.38 -22.30
C MET A 1 -12.38 34.01 -21.87
N ALA A 2 -11.90 33.84 -20.64
CA ALA A 2 -11.44 32.55 -20.13
C ALA A 2 -12.58 31.84 -19.39
N ARG A 3 -12.99 30.67 -19.91
CA ARG A 3 -14.07 29.84 -19.36
C ARG A 3 -13.59 29.23 -18.03
N LYS A 4 -14.04 29.80 -16.90
CA LYS A 4 -13.81 29.24 -15.57
C LYS A 4 -14.45 27.85 -15.51
N TYR A 5 -13.64 26.78 -15.47
CA TYR A 5 -14.11 25.42 -15.24
C TYR A 5 -14.79 25.36 -13.87
N ARG A 6 -16.11 25.36 -13.88
CA ARG A 6 -16.97 25.27 -12.71
C ARG A 6 -16.82 23.85 -12.15
N ARG A 7 -15.94 23.67 -11.16
CA ARG A 7 -15.83 22.40 -10.41
C ARG A 7 -17.23 22.05 -9.91
N LYS A 8 -17.73 20.89 -10.32
CA LYS A 8 -19.01 20.33 -9.91
C LYS A 8 -18.94 20.19 -8.39
N SER A 9 -19.60 21.07 -7.65
CA SER A 9 -19.66 20.97 -6.19
C SER A 9 -20.35 19.65 -5.85
N SER A 10 -19.63 18.74 -5.19
CA SER A 10 -20.24 17.53 -4.64
C SER A 10 -21.44 17.96 -3.79
N ARG A 11 -22.61 17.33 -4.01
CA ARG A 11 -23.83 17.62 -3.24
C ARG A 11 -23.82 16.99 -1.84
N LEU A 12 -22.77 16.24 -1.51
CA LEU A 12 -22.63 15.56 -0.22
C LEU A 12 -21.85 16.44 0.75
N ASP A 13 -22.32 16.49 1.99
CA ASP A 13 -21.59 17.12 3.10
C ASP A 13 -20.20 16.48 3.22
N PRO A 14 -19.10 17.27 3.20
CA PRO A 14 -17.74 16.76 3.35
C PRO A 14 -17.54 15.92 4.61
N THR A 15 -18.21 16.26 5.72
CA THR A 15 -18.11 15.50 6.97
C THR A 15 -18.74 14.12 6.83
N LEU A 16 -19.96 14.05 6.26
CA LEU A 16 -20.66 12.80 5.98
C LEU A 16 -19.85 11.91 5.01
N SER A 17 -19.26 12.51 3.98
CA SER A 17 -18.44 11.78 2.99
C SER A 17 -17.20 11.14 3.64
N ARG A 18 -16.52 11.87 4.53
CA ARG A 18 -15.36 11.37 5.29
C ARG A 18 -15.75 10.24 6.23
N GLY A 19 -16.87 10.37 6.95
CA GLY A 19 -17.38 9.32 7.82
C GLY A 19 -17.68 8.02 7.06
N ILE A 20 -18.35 8.11 5.91
CA ILE A 20 -18.64 6.94 5.06
C ILE A 20 -17.35 6.28 4.59
N ILE A 21 -16.37 7.06 4.10
CA ILE A 21 -15.09 6.51 3.65
C ILE A 21 -14.35 5.83 4.82
N ALA A 22 -14.37 6.41 6.02
CA ALA A 22 -13.70 5.84 7.18
C ALA A 22 -14.29 4.47 7.56
N VAL A 23 -15.62 4.36 7.55
CA VAL A 23 -16.33 3.09 7.79
C VAL A 23 -15.98 2.06 6.72
N LEU A 24 -15.98 2.44 5.44
CA LEU A 24 -15.60 1.54 4.35
C LEU A 24 -14.15 1.04 4.49
N LEU A 25 -13.21 1.91 4.86
CA LEU A 25 -11.82 1.53 5.12
C LEU A 25 -11.72 0.57 6.32
N ALA A 26 -12.45 0.82 7.41
CA ALA A 26 -12.46 -0.07 8.56
C ALA A 26 -13.04 -1.45 8.24
N VAL A 27 -14.13 -1.50 7.46
CA VAL A 27 -14.71 -2.76 6.95
C VAL A 27 -13.72 -3.49 6.05
N LEU A 28 -13.05 -2.79 5.14
CA LEU A 28 -12.02 -3.39 4.29
C LEU A 28 -10.86 -3.97 5.11
N ALA A 29 -10.37 -3.25 6.11
CA ALA A 29 -9.33 -3.75 7.00
C ALA A 29 -9.80 -5.00 7.77
N ALA A 30 -11.05 -5.03 8.25
CA ALA A 30 -11.61 -6.20 8.90
C ALA A 30 -11.69 -7.41 7.95
N ILE A 31 -12.09 -7.21 6.69
CA ILE A 31 -12.10 -8.27 5.67
C ILE A 31 -10.68 -8.80 5.41
N ILE A 32 -9.68 -7.92 5.32
CA ILE A 32 -8.27 -8.32 5.16
C ILE A 32 -7.78 -9.11 6.38
N ILE A 33 -8.14 -8.70 7.59
CA ILE A 33 -7.78 -9.46 8.79
C ILE A 33 -8.42 -10.85 8.73
N LEU A 34 -9.71 -10.94 8.40
CA LEU A 34 -10.40 -12.21 8.26
C LEU A 34 -9.84 -13.08 7.13
N SER A 35 -9.29 -12.48 6.05
CA SER A 35 -8.67 -13.25 4.97
C SER A 35 -7.41 -13.98 5.43
N PHE A 36 -6.59 -13.38 6.31
CA PHE A 36 -5.39 -14.04 6.84
C PHE A 36 -5.70 -15.24 7.74
N PHE A 37 -6.95 -15.41 8.18
CA PHE A 37 -7.40 -16.55 8.99
C PHE A 37 -8.35 -17.48 8.23
N ASP A 38 -8.47 -17.34 6.90
CA ASP A 38 -9.40 -18.11 6.05
C ASP A 38 -10.89 -17.95 6.44
N LYS A 39 -11.24 -16.85 7.12
CA LYS A 39 -12.60 -16.58 7.62
C LYS A 39 -13.44 -15.66 6.74
N ALA A 40 -12.85 -15.09 5.69
CA ALA A 40 -13.54 -14.22 4.73
C ALA A 40 -14.09 -14.97 3.49
N GLY A 41 -14.05 -16.31 3.50
CA GLY A 41 -14.49 -17.15 2.38
C GLY A 41 -13.65 -16.94 1.12
N PHE A 42 -14.20 -17.26 -0.04
CA PHE A 42 -13.50 -17.14 -1.33
C PHE A 42 -12.96 -15.73 -1.60
N VAL A 43 -13.71 -14.69 -1.23
CA VAL A 43 -13.26 -13.30 -1.37
C VAL A 43 -12.01 -13.04 -0.53
N GLY A 44 -11.94 -13.62 0.66
CA GLY A 44 -10.75 -13.56 1.51
C GLY A 44 -9.52 -14.18 0.85
N THR A 45 -9.65 -15.40 0.36
CA THR A 45 -8.57 -16.10 -0.35
C THR A 45 -8.08 -15.30 -1.55
N MET A 46 -8.99 -14.78 -2.37
CA MET A 46 -8.61 -13.92 -3.51
C MET A 46 -7.87 -12.65 -3.06
N LEU A 47 -8.33 -12.04 -1.97
CA LEU A 47 -7.73 -10.83 -1.44
C LEU A 47 -6.33 -11.07 -0.89
N ASP A 48 -6.12 -12.12 -0.10
CA ASP A 48 -4.81 -12.41 0.50
C ASP A 48 -3.82 -12.99 -0.51
N GLU A 49 -4.19 -14.11 -1.15
CA GLU A 49 -3.26 -14.90 -1.96
C GLU A 49 -2.95 -14.27 -3.32
N TYR A 50 -3.90 -13.54 -3.90
CA TYR A 50 -3.73 -13.00 -5.26
C TYR A 50 -3.52 -11.50 -5.29
N ILE A 51 -4.22 -10.72 -4.46
CA ILE A 51 -4.11 -9.26 -4.49
C ILE A 51 -2.99 -8.80 -3.56
N LEU A 52 -3.10 -9.13 -2.28
CA LEU A 52 -2.17 -8.65 -1.27
C LEU A 52 -0.78 -9.29 -1.41
N SER A 53 -0.72 -10.61 -1.65
CA SER A 53 0.53 -11.31 -1.92
C SER A 53 1.26 -10.72 -3.12
N PHE A 54 0.58 -10.56 -4.26
CA PHE A 54 1.18 -10.00 -5.47
C PHE A 54 1.69 -8.57 -5.27
N LEU A 55 0.89 -7.71 -4.63
CA LEU A 55 1.23 -6.29 -4.47
C LEU A 55 2.32 -6.07 -3.43
N PHE A 56 2.17 -6.70 -2.25
CA PHE A 56 2.91 -6.39 -1.04
C PHE A 56 3.83 -7.54 -0.60
N GLY A 57 3.70 -8.73 -1.17
CA GLY A 57 4.38 -9.93 -0.70
C GLY A 57 4.24 -10.14 0.80
N SER A 58 5.37 -10.35 1.47
CA SER A 58 5.47 -10.57 2.92
C SER A 58 5.06 -9.35 3.76
N ILE A 59 5.13 -8.13 3.23
CA ILE A 59 4.71 -6.93 3.98
C ILE A 59 3.19 -6.71 3.98
N ARG A 60 2.42 -7.58 3.31
CA ARG A 60 0.95 -7.53 3.28
C ARG A 60 0.29 -7.50 4.65
N TYR A 61 0.91 -8.10 5.67
CA TYR A 61 0.35 -8.14 7.02
C TYR A 61 0.26 -6.76 7.68
N PHE A 62 1.01 -5.76 7.19
CA PHE A 62 0.89 -4.37 7.63
C PHE A 62 -0.28 -3.63 6.95
N ALA A 63 -0.81 -4.12 5.83
CA ALA A 63 -1.88 -3.46 5.07
C ALA A 63 -3.12 -3.14 5.93
N PRO A 64 -3.71 -4.07 6.71
CA PRO A 64 -4.88 -3.73 7.52
C PRO A 64 -4.56 -2.69 8.60
N ALA A 65 -3.37 -2.73 9.20
CA ALA A 65 -2.96 -1.74 10.20
C ALA A 65 -2.85 -0.33 9.59
N ILE A 66 -2.24 -0.22 8.40
CA ILE A 66 -2.16 1.06 7.66
C ILE A 66 -3.55 1.58 7.32
N ILE A 67 -4.44 0.71 6.81
CA ILE A 67 -5.82 1.10 6.47
C ILE A 67 -6.59 1.58 7.71
N LEU A 68 -6.41 0.93 8.87
CA LEU A 68 -7.03 1.38 10.13
C LEU A 68 -6.49 2.72 10.61
N ILE A 69 -5.18 2.97 10.47
CA ILE A 69 -4.57 4.28 10.79
C ILE A 69 -5.16 5.37 9.87
N LEU A 70 -5.31 5.09 8.57
CA LEU A 70 -5.93 6.02 7.62
C LEU A 70 -7.41 6.28 7.94
N SER A 71 -8.17 5.24 8.31
CA SER A 71 -9.56 5.36 8.76
C SER A 71 -9.66 6.23 10.01
N TRP A 72 -8.77 6.00 11.00
CA TRP A 72 -8.72 6.78 12.22
C TRP A 72 -8.42 8.27 11.98
N PHE A 73 -7.44 8.58 11.12
CA PHE A 73 -7.14 9.96 10.75
C PHE A 73 -8.30 10.67 10.06
N LEU A 74 -9.09 9.94 9.29
CA LEU A 74 -10.27 10.49 8.62
C LEU A 74 -11.40 10.82 9.61
N ILE A 75 -11.52 10.06 10.71
CA ILE A 75 -12.50 10.28 11.78
C ILE A 75 -12.08 11.44 12.68
N ARG A 76 -10.80 11.49 13.05
CA ARG A 76 -10.30 12.43 14.06
C ARG A 76 -10.32 13.90 13.60
N ASP A 77 -10.63 14.17 12.33
CA ASP A 77 -10.54 15.47 11.67
C ASP A 77 -9.34 16.27 12.20
N ILE A 78 -8.19 15.58 12.29
CA ILE A 78 -6.98 16.21 12.78
C ILE A 78 -6.69 17.29 11.76
N ASP A 79 -6.56 18.54 12.21
CA ASP A 79 -5.99 19.65 11.44
C ASP A 79 -4.51 19.34 11.16
N TYR A 80 -4.28 18.30 10.39
CA TYR A 80 -2.98 17.91 9.90
C TYR A 80 -2.69 18.84 8.75
N ASN A 81 -1.63 19.63 8.88
CA ASN A 81 -1.14 20.49 7.81
C ASN A 81 -0.51 19.60 6.72
N TYR A 82 -1.39 18.92 5.98
CA TYR A 82 -1.01 17.93 4.97
C TYR A 82 -0.30 18.63 3.83
N ARG A 83 1.03 18.54 3.84
CA ARG A 83 1.84 18.91 2.69
C ARG A 83 1.91 17.73 1.74
N PRO A 84 1.78 17.94 0.41
CA PRO A 84 1.92 16.87 -0.58
C PRO A 84 3.21 16.03 -0.43
N THR A 85 4.27 16.62 0.14
CA THR A 85 5.54 15.96 0.45
C THR A 85 5.41 14.77 1.42
N HIS A 86 4.42 14.77 2.32
CA HIS A 86 4.18 13.63 3.22
C HIS A 86 3.75 12.38 2.46
N GLY A 87 2.88 12.54 1.46
CA GLY A 87 2.46 11.43 0.60
C GLY A 87 3.62 10.87 -0.23
N ILE A 88 4.49 11.75 -0.73
CA ILE A 88 5.70 11.34 -1.46
C ILE A 88 6.64 10.55 -0.54
N GLY A 89 6.91 11.07 0.67
CA GLY A 89 7.77 10.39 1.65
C GLY A 89 7.22 9.03 2.07
N ALA A 90 5.91 8.93 2.32
CA ALA A 90 5.26 7.67 2.66
C ALA A 90 5.34 6.65 1.50
N LEU A 91 5.15 7.10 0.26
CA LEU A 91 5.27 6.26 -0.92
C LEU A 91 6.72 5.76 -1.11
N LEU A 92 7.70 6.66 -1.00
CA LEU A 92 9.13 6.30 -1.11
C LEU A 92 9.54 5.33 0.00
N PHE A 93 9.13 5.60 1.24
CA PHE A 93 9.38 4.70 2.37
C PHE A 93 8.79 3.32 2.12
N PHE A 94 7.54 3.26 1.66
CA PHE A 94 6.86 2.00 1.38
C PHE A 94 7.55 1.20 0.26
N LEU A 95 7.90 1.86 -0.85
CA LEU A 95 8.60 1.22 -1.97
C LEU A 95 9.99 0.74 -1.57
N SER A 96 10.70 1.52 -0.75
CA SER A 96 12.04 1.16 -0.29
C SER A 96 12.00 -0.01 0.69
N LEU A 97 11.09 0.04 1.69
CA LEU A 97 10.86 -1.09 2.60
C LEU A 97 10.46 -2.37 1.87
N SER A 98 9.55 -2.25 0.89
CA SER A 98 9.15 -3.38 0.05
C SER A 98 10.36 -3.96 -0.71
N SER A 99 11.21 -3.09 -1.26
CA SER A 99 12.39 -3.49 -2.03
C SER A 99 13.47 -4.12 -1.16
N VAL A 100 13.67 -3.64 0.07
CA VAL A 100 14.54 -4.29 1.06
C VAL A 100 14.12 -5.74 1.31
N MET A 101 12.80 -5.99 1.44
CA MET A 101 12.26 -7.34 1.60
C MET A 101 12.43 -8.21 0.35
N HIS A 102 12.74 -7.62 -0.80
CA HIS A 102 12.88 -8.31 -2.08
C HIS A 102 14.35 -8.49 -2.53
N LEU A 103 15.31 -7.77 -1.93
CA LEU A 103 16.75 -7.84 -2.25
C LEU A 103 17.39 -9.23 -2.02
N GLY A 104 16.77 -10.07 -1.20
CA GLY A 104 17.28 -11.41 -0.88
C GLY A 104 17.26 -12.40 -2.05
N PHE A 105 16.52 -12.11 -3.12
CA PHE A 105 16.41 -12.97 -4.29
C PHE A 105 17.49 -12.67 -5.34
N GLU A 106 17.87 -13.68 -6.13
CA GLU A 106 18.73 -13.48 -7.30
C GLU A 106 18.03 -12.66 -8.38
N THR A 107 18.78 -11.80 -9.08
CA THR A 107 18.22 -10.79 -10.00
C THR A 107 17.39 -11.42 -11.11
N ASP A 108 17.82 -12.59 -11.62
CA ASP A 108 17.10 -13.36 -12.64
C ASP A 108 15.78 -13.97 -12.15
N ASP A 109 15.62 -14.14 -10.83
CA ASP A 109 14.44 -14.77 -10.22
C ASP A 109 13.49 -13.76 -9.56
N MET A 110 13.93 -12.52 -9.34
CA MET A 110 13.14 -11.48 -8.65
C MET A 110 11.74 -11.29 -9.22
N LEU A 111 11.60 -11.23 -10.55
CA LEU A 111 10.28 -11.07 -11.16
C LEU A 111 9.36 -12.25 -10.83
N ARG A 112 9.85 -13.48 -10.93
CA ARG A 112 9.06 -14.67 -10.61
C ARG A 112 8.66 -14.67 -9.14
N GLN A 113 9.59 -14.37 -8.24
CA GLN A 113 9.34 -14.25 -6.80
C GLN A 113 8.28 -13.17 -6.50
N ALA A 114 8.31 -12.03 -7.19
CA ALA A 114 7.30 -10.99 -7.05
C ALA A 114 5.91 -11.44 -7.52
N LEU A 115 5.85 -12.14 -8.66
CA LEU A 115 4.59 -12.69 -9.20
C LEU A 115 3.98 -13.77 -8.29
N GLU A 116 4.81 -14.57 -7.63
CA GLU A 116 4.42 -15.57 -6.63
C GLU A 116 4.09 -14.94 -5.26
N GLY A 117 4.30 -13.63 -5.10
CA GLY A 117 4.00 -12.88 -3.89
C GLY A 117 5.00 -13.07 -2.76
N HIS A 118 6.25 -13.38 -3.09
CA HIS A 118 7.36 -13.48 -2.15
C HIS A 118 8.08 -12.12 -1.97
N GLY A 119 8.83 -11.96 -0.87
CA GLY A 119 9.55 -10.73 -0.51
C GLY A 119 8.64 -9.50 -0.47
N GLY A 120 8.97 -8.43 -1.20
CA GLY A 120 8.12 -7.23 -1.32
C GLY A 120 6.95 -7.29 -2.33
N GLY A 121 6.72 -8.43 -3.00
CA GLY A 121 5.81 -8.47 -4.15
C GLY A 121 6.26 -7.54 -5.28
N ILE A 122 5.34 -7.14 -6.17
CA ILE A 122 5.68 -6.30 -7.33
C ILE A 122 6.20 -4.92 -6.94
N PHE A 123 5.76 -4.37 -5.80
CA PHE A 123 6.28 -3.09 -5.30
C PHE A 123 7.72 -3.17 -4.80
N GLY A 124 8.22 -4.39 -4.54
CA GLY A 124 9.61 -4.64 -4.17
C GLY A 124 10.58 -4.65 -5.36
N MET A 125 10.08 -4.55 -6.60
CA MET A 125 10.92 -4.67 -7.79
C MET A 125 11.92 -3.52 -8.00
N LEU A 126 11.87 -2.43 -7.24
CA LEU A 126 12.99 -1.47 -7.23
C LEU A 126 14.28 -2.11 -6.69
N ALA A 127 14.19 -3.25 -6.00
CA ALA A 127 15.35 -4.07 -5.64
C ALA A 127 16.17 -4.55 -6.84
N TRP A 128 15.54 -4.78 -8.00
CA TRP A 128 16.22 -5.28 -9.20
C TRP A 128 17.33 -4.34 -9.71
N PRO A 129 17.03 -3.08 -10.09
CA PRO A 129 18.09 -2.16 -10.51
C PRO A 129 19.08 -1.86 -9.38
N MET A 130 18.65 -1.91 -8.12
CA MET A 130 19.56 -1.71 -6.98
C MET A 130 20.57 -2.84 -6.89
N LYS A 131 20.13 -4.11 -6.92
CA LYS A 131 21.03 -5.27 -6.84
C LYS A 131 21.89 -5.41 -8.10
N GLU A 132 21.32 -5.18 -9.28
CA GLU A 132 22.00 -5.32 -10.57
C GLU A 132 23.17 -4.33 -10.72
N TYR A 133 22.96 -3.06 -10.38
CA TYR A 133 23.97 -2.01 -10.62
C TYR A 133 24.83 -1.68 -9.41
N LEU A 134 24.30 -1.81 -8.18
CA LEU A 134 25.01 -1.43 -6.95
C LEU A 134 25.46 -2.63 -6.12
N GLY A 135 24.89 -3.81 -6.36
CA GLY A 135 25.08 -5.00 -5.53
C GLY A 135 24.23 -5.01 -4.27
N ALA A 136 24.10 -6.18 -3.64
CA ALA A 136 23.19 -6.38 -2.51
C ALA A 136 23.48 -5.46 -1.32
N VAL A 137 24.75 -5.31 -0.94
CA VAL A 137 25.15 -4.51 0.24
C VAL A 137 24.79 -3.03 0.06
N ALA A 138 25.15 -2.44 -1.08
CA ALA A 138 24.81 -1.05 -1.36
C ALA A 138 23.30 -0.86 -1.55
N GLY A 139 22.60 -1.85 -2.13
CA GLY A 139 21.14 -1.87 -2.22
C GLY A 139 20.46 -1.73 -0.85
N TYR A 140 20.92 -2.49 0.16
CA TYR A 140 20.38 -2.40 1.53
C TYR A 140 20.66 -1.07 2.23
N ILE A 141 21.68 -0.33 1.81
CA ILE A 141 22.04 0.97 2.41
C ILE A 141 21.19 2.09 1.80
N ILE A 142 20.88 1.99 0.50
CA ILE A 142 20.20 3.05 -0.26
C ILE A 142 18.68 3.00 -0.07
N LEU A 143 18.12 1.79 0.02
CA LEU A 143 16.69 1.55 0.24
C LEU A 143 16.35 1.60 1.74
#